data_AF-A0A6T8W6J6-F1
#
_entry.id   AF-A0A6T8W6J6-F1
#
_cell.length_a   1.000
_cell.length_b   1.000
_cell.length_c   1.000
_cell.angle_alpha   90.00
_cell.angle_beta   90.00
_cell.angle_gamma   90.00
#
_symmetry.space_group_name_H-M   'P 1'
#
loop_
_entity.id
_entity.type
_entity.pdbx_description
1 polymer ?
#
loop_
_entity_poly.entity_id
_entity_poly.type
_entity_poly.pdbx_seq_one_letter_code
_entity_poly.pdbx_strand_id
1 'polypeptide(L)'
;AQVRHLGCWQSLASSVPASHSKMGAATGRVCCCSNVEATTVQELSPAAFSTVPLKEPGEEEPEVGVRVAFETPEGELVTVVLSQRPLGFKYTKAMPLTITDVKPQSHGDLLGIKKGWRIKSIEDEDMTGKSTDYVHGVIRKQAASLPSV
;
A
#
# COMPACT_ATOMS: atom_id res chain seq x y z
N ALA A 1 -34.50 -9.79 39.49
CA ALA A 1 -33.56 -10.65 40.22
C ALA A 1 -32.97 -11.67 39.25
N GLN A 2 -31.66 -11.55 39.01
CA GLN A 2 -30.68 -12.64 38.77
C GLN A 2 -30.92 -13.68 37.67
N VAL A 3 -30.13 -13.61 36.58
CA VAL A 3 -29.28 -14.70 36.03
C VAL A 3 -28.15 -14.04 35.18
N ARG A 4 -26.95 -13.77 35.72
CA ARG A 4 -25.72 -14.58 35.62
C ARG A 4 -25.37 -15.09 34.21
N HIS A 5 -24.48 -14.39 33.50
CA HIS A 5 -23.56 -15.03 32.55
C HIS A 5 -22.12 -14.66 32.91
N LEU A 6 -21.46 -15.63 33.52
CA LEU A 6 -20.02 -15.68 33.79
C LEU A 6 -19.36 -16.45 32.64
N GLY A 7 -18.25 -15.90 32.15
CA GLY A 7 -17.04 -16.64 31.78
C GLY A 7 -17.06 -17.52 30.53
N CYS A 8 -16.21 -17.18 29.56
CA CYS A 8 -15.19 -18.10 29.05
C CYS A 8 -14.23 -17.35 28.12
N TRP A 9 -13.23 -16.66 28.68
CA TRP A 9 -12.02 -16.32 27.95
C TRP A 9 -10.99 -17.37 28.34
N GLN A 10 -10.72 -18.31 27.45
CA GLN A 10 -9.62 -19.27 27.60
C GLN A 10 -8.49 -18.87 26.66
N SER A 11 -7.38 -18.49 27.29
CA SER A 11 -6.02 -18.50 26.78
C SER A 11 -5.66 -19.81 26.10
N LEU A 12 -4.79 -19.78 25.10
CA LEU A 12 -3.68 -20.75 25.01
C LEU A 12 -2.46 -20.08 24.37
N ALA A 13 -1.33 -20.31 25.03
CA ALA A 13 -0.01 -19.75 24.78
C ALA A 13 0.87 -20.70 23.95
N SER A 14 2.06 -20.19 23.63
CA SER A 14 3.32 -20.94 23.47
C SER A 14 3.58 -21.60 22.12
N SER A 15 4.69 -21.23 21.47
CA SER A 15 5.94 -22.01 21.64
C SER A 15 7.05 -21.49 20.70
N VAL A 16 8.16 -21.05 21.29
CA VAL A 16 9.44 -20.77 20.62
C VAL A 16 10.37 -21.93 20.96
N PRO A 17 11.05 -22.53 19.97
CA PRO A 17 12.25 -23.30 20.26
C PRO A 17 13.50 -22.57 19.79
N ALA A 18 14.31 -22.15 20.77
CA ALA A 18 15.75 -22.02 20.62
C ALA A 18 16.39 -23.41 20.80
N SER A 19 17.38 -23.76 19.98
CA SER A 19 18.31 -24.84 20.31
C SER A 19 19.70 -24.60 19.73
N HIS A 20 20.66 -25.09 20.50
CA HIS A 20 21.99 -24.57 20.71
C HIS A 20 23.04 -25.59 20.23
N SER A 21 24.25 -25.09 19.96
CA SER A 21 25.55 -25.78 20.09
C SER A 21 25.91 -26.96 19.17
N LYS A 22 27.05 -26.82 18.46
CA LYS A 22 28.23 -27.64 18.81
C LYS A 22 29.56 -27.07 18.29
N MET A 23 30.53 -27.14 19.18
CA MET A 23 31.94 -26.76 19.03
C MET A 23 32.72 -27.95 18.44
N GLY A 24 33.76 -27.68 17.67
CA GLY A 24 34.69 -28.72 17.21
C GLY A 24 35.98 -28.11 16.66
N ALA A 25 37.06 -28.22 17.43
CA ALA A 25 38.42 -27.86 17.03
C ALA A 25 39.07 -29.02 16.26
N ALA A 26 39.85 -28.73 15.21
CA ALA A 26 40.89 -29.63 14.72
C ALA A 26 41.96 -28.86 13.92
N THR A 27 43.19 -28.99 14.41
CA THR A 27 44.48 -28.66 13.79
C THR A 27 44.69 -29.37 12.44
N GLY A 28 45.32 -28.70 11.47
CA GLY A 28 45.84 -29.36 10.27
C GLY A 28 46.53 -28.41 9.28
N ARG A 29 47.82 -28.63 9.06
CA ARG A 29 48.77 -27.87 8.23
C ARG A 29 48.75 -28.32 6.76
N VAL A 30 49.16 -27.39 5.85
CA VAL A 30 49.99 -27.60 4.63
C VAL A 30 49.32 -28.38 3.48
N CYS A 31 49.51 -28.15 2.17
CA CYS A 31 50.01 -27.10 1.27
C CYS A 31 49.69 -27.61 -0.17
N CYS A 32 49.96 -26.76 -1.16
CA CYS A 32 50.35 -27.09 -2.55
C CYS A 32 49.24 -27.30 -3.60
N CYS A 33 49.06 -26.23 -4.39
CA CYS A 33 49.06 -26.23 -5.86
C CYS A 33 48.12 -27.20 -6.58
N SER A 34 47.04 -26.67 -7.15
CA SER A 34 46.82 -26.72 -8.60
C SER A 34 45.71 -25.75 -9.01
N ASN A 35 46.13 -24.69 -9.67
CA ASN A 35 45.52 -24.06 -10.83
C ASN A 35 44.08 -24.51 -11.17
N VAL A 36 43.10 -23.68 -10.86
CA VAL A 36 41.86 -23.60 -11.65
C VAL A 36 41.57 -22.13 -11.92
N GLU A 37 41.22 -21.89 -13.16
CA GLU A 37 41.34 -20.62 -13.86
C GLU A 37 40.51 -19.51 -13.21
N ALA A 38 41.11 -18.32 -13.23
CA ALA A 38 40.48 -17.08 -12.87
C ALA A 38 39.22 -16.87 -13.70
N THR A 39 38.06 -16.85 -13.04
CA THR A 39 36.90 -16.12 -13.52
C THR A 39 36.31 -15.39 -12.33
N THR A 40 36.66 -14.10 -12.29
CA THR A 40 36.06 -13.00 -11.57
C THR A 40 34.58 -13.22 -11.25
N VAL A 41 34.28 -13.60 -10.01
CA VAL A 41 32.98 -13.31 -9.39
C VAL A 41 33.07 -11.92 -8.78
N GLN A 42 32.66 -10.92 -9.57
CA GLN A 42 32.37 -9.60 -9.04
C GLN A 42 31.13 -9.71 -8.16
N GLU A 43 31.39 -9.60 -6.87
CA GLU A 43 30.46 -9.15 -5.84
C GLU A 43 29.73 -7.90 -6.32
N LEU A 44 28.54 -8.09 -6.88
CA LEU A 44 27.58 -7.02 -7.10
C LEU A 44 26.53 -7.13 -6.00
N SER A 45 26.89 -6.61 -4.83
CA SER A 45 25.92 -5.82 -4.08
C SER A 45 25.64 -4.58 -4.95
N PRO A 46 24.40 -4.42 -5.37
CA PRO A 46 23.71 -3.28 -4.82
C PRO A 46 22.36 -3.73 -4.30
N ALA A 47 22.13 -3.46 -3.03
CA ALA A 47 20.83 -3.10 -2.55
C ALA A 47 20.31 -1.96 -3.43
N ALA A 48 19.65 -2.31 -4.53
CA ALA A 48 18.78 -1.42 -5.27
C ALA A 48 17.53 -1.23 -4.39
N PHE A 49 17.73 -0.52 -3.27
CA PHE A 49 16.71 0.38 -2.76
C PHE A 49 16.42 1.30 -3.93
N SER A 50 15.39 0.92 -4.69
CA SER A 50 14.73 1.80 -5.63
C SER A 50 14.31 3.00 -4.80
N THR A 51 15.12 4.04 -4.85
CA THR A 51 14.76 5.37 -4.38
C THR A 51 13.63 5.80 -5.31
N VAL A 52 12.42 5.32 -5.02
CA VAL A 52 11.20 5.90 -5.59
C VAL A 52 11.24 7.35 -5.15
N PRO A 53 11.32 8.30 -6.09
CA PRO A 53 11.31 9.71 -5.77
C PRO A 53 10.06 9.97 -4.92
N LEU A 54 10.31 10.35 -3.67
CA LEU A 54 9.30 10.81 -2.76
C LEU A 54 8.71 12.05 -3.40
N LYS A 55 7.56 11.89 -4.08
CA LYS A 55 6.87 12.99 -4.75
C LYS A 55 6.44 13.95 -3.65
N GLU A 56 7.15 15.07 -3.55
CA GLU A 56 6.90 16.13 -2.57
C GLU A 56 5.42 16.56 -2.68
N PRO A 57 4.61 16.38 -1.61
CA PRO A 57 3.22 16.79 -1.61
C PRO A 57 3.17 18.27 -1.29
N GLY A 58 3.29 19.12 -2.32
CA GLY A 58 3.15 20.55 -2.10
C GLY A 58 3.61 21.42 -3.25
N GLU A 59 2.79 21.50 -4.30
CA GLU A 59 2.61 22.78 -4.99
C GLU A 59 1.21 22.83 -5.59
N GLU A 60 0.30 23.55 -4.91
CA GLU A 60 -1.08 23.77 -5.32
C GLU A 60 -1.13 24.77 -6.48
N GLU A 61 -0.99 24.29 -7.71
CA GLU A 61 -1.65 25.00 -8.82
C GLU A 61 -3.16 24.73 -8.75
N PRO A 62 -4.02 25.72 -9.06
CA PRO A 62 -5.47 25.54 -9.11
C PRO A 62 -5.85 24.71 -10.35
N GLU A 63 -5.50 23.42 -10.28
CA GLU A 63 -5.86 22.41 -11.26
C GLU A 63 -7.39 22.29 -11.28
N VAL A 64 -8.00 22.59 -12.43
CA VAL A 64 -9.45 22.48 -12.63
C VAL A 64 -9.83 21.00 -12.51
N GLY A 65 -10.36 20.60 -11.36
CA GLY A 65 -10.73 19.21 -11.09
C GLY A 65 -11.26 18.95 -9.69
N VAL A 66 -11.62 17.70 -9.45
CA VAL A 66 -12.17 17.21 -8.17
C VAL A 66 -11.02 16.67 -7.32
N ARG A 67 -10.79 17.27 -6.16
CA ARG A 67 -9.81 16.77 -5.17
C ARG A 67 -10.35 15.52 -4.49
N VAL A 68 -9.55 14.48 -4.36
CA VAL A 68 -9.91 13.27 -3.61
C VAL A 68 -8.72 12.86 -2.76
N ALA A 69 -8.93 12.70 -1.45
CA ALA A 69 -7.91 12.17 -0.55
C ALA A 69 -8.08 10.67 -0.38
N PHE A 70 -6.97 9.97 -0.57
CA PHE A 70 -6.85 8.53 -0.42
C PHE A 70 -5.95 8.23 0.78
N GLU A 71 -6.34 7.25 1.58
CA GLU A 71 -5.53 6.67 2.64
C GLU A 71 -4.81 5.44 2.09
N THR A 72 -3.48 5.45 2.11
CA THR A 72 -2.64 4.32 1.70
C THR A 72 -2.78 3.18 2.71
N PRO A 73 -2.45 1.93 2.35
CA PRO A 73 -2.39 0.83 3.33
C PRO A 73 -1.38 1.08 4.47
N GLU A 74 -0.44 2.00 4.28
CA GLU A 74 0.54 2.44 5.29
C GLU A 74 -0.02 3.50 6.24
N GLY A 75 -1.24 4.01 5.97
CA GLY A 75 -1.91 5.04 6.78
C GLY A 75 -1.60 6.47 6.37
N GLU A 76 -0.89 6.67 5.26
CA GLU A 76 -0.57 8.00 4.72
C GLU A 76 -1.75 8.56 3.92
N LEU A 77 -2.01 9.86 4.03
CA LEU A 77 -3.05 10.54 3.25
C LEU A 77 -2.43 11.17 2.00
N VAL A 78 -2.88 10.70 0.84
CA VAL A 78 -2.47 11.18 -0.48
C VAL A 78 -3.66 11.84 -1.16
N THR A 79 -3.56 13.15 -1.39
CA THR A 79 -4.57 13.91 -2.13
C THR A 79 -4.21 13.96 -3.61
N VAL A 80 -5.16 13.64 -4.48
CA VAL A 80 -5.00 13.71 -5.93
C VAL A 80 -6.15 14.50 -6.55
N VAL A 81 -5.89 15.16 -7.67
CA VAL A 81 -6.89 15.95 -8.40
C VAL A 81 -7.32 15.20 -9.66
N LEU A 82 -8.60 14.87 -9.76
CA LEU A 82 -9.21 14.25 -10.92
C LEU A 82 -9.70 15.35 -11.86
N SER A 83 -9.05 15.52 -13.02
CA SER A 83 -9.38 16.58 -13.98
C SER A 83 -10.27 16.12 -15.14
N GLN A 84 -10.44 14.81 -15.33
CA GLN A 84 -11.19 14.27 -16.48
C GLN A 84 -11.89 12.94 -16.17
N ARG A 85 -12.91 12.64 -16.96
CA ARG A 85 -13.55 11.32 -17.04
C ARG A 85 -13.02 10.53 -18.23
N PRO A 86 -12.96 9.19 -18.16
CA PRO A 86 -13.32 8.34 -17.01
C PRO A 86 -12.22 8.33 -15.92
N LEU A 87 -12.62 8.16 -14.65
CA LEU A 87 -11.68 8.14 -13.51
C LEU A 87 -10.62 7.03 -13.61
N GLY A 88 -10.98 5.91 -14.23
CA GLY A 88 -10.01 4.84 -14.53
C GLY A 88 -9.80 3.80 -13.44
N PHE A 89 -10.55 3.83 -12.34
CA PHE A 89 -10.43 2.84 -11.27
C PHE A 89 -11.79 2.33 -10.78
N LYS A 90 -11.78 1.17 -10.13
CA LYS A 90 -12.92 0.53 -9.46
C LYS A 90 -12.65 0.45 -7.97
N TYR A 91 -13.73 0.48 -7.19
CA TYR A 91 -13.68 0.41 -5.73
C TYR A 91 -14.79 -0.50 -5.17
N THR A 92 -14.61 -0.94 -3.93
CA THR A 92 -15.57 -1.79 -3.22
C THR A 92 -16.86 -1.03 -2.96
N LYS A 93 -18.02 -1.71 -3.03
CA LYS A 93 -19.32 -1.14 -2.62
C LYS A 93 -19.59 -1.28 -1.12
N ALA A 94 -18.55 -1.49 -0.33
CA ALA A 94 -18.60 -1.74 1.10
C ALA A 94 -17.63 -0.78 1.81
N MET A 95 -18.02 -0.31 2.99
CA MET A 95 -17.16 0.54 3.80
C MET A 95 -16.07 -0.29 4.51
N PRO A 96 -14.82 0.18 4.53
CA PRO A 96 -14.32 1.38 3.86
C PRO A 96 -14.15 1.20 2.33
N LEU A 97 -14.49 2.23 1.55
CA LEU A 97 -14.35 2.19 0.09
C LEU A 97 -12.88 2.03 -0.30
N THR A 98 -12.54 0.87 -0.83
CA THR A 98 -11.17 0.50 -1.16
C THR A 98 -11.03 0.32 -2.66
N ILE A 99 -9.99 0.86 -3.26
CA ILE A 99 -9.67 0.68 -4.68
C ILE A 99 -9.34 -0.79 -4.91
N THR A 100 -10.13 -1.47 -5.76
CA THR A 100 -9.94 -2.89 -6.08
C THR A 100 -9.10 -3.08 -7.33
N ASP A 101 -9.26 -2.19 -8.30
CA ASP A 101 -8.64 -2.28 -9.62
C ASP A 101 -8.41 -0.88 -10.18
N VAL A 102 -7.27 -0.69 -10.84
CA VAL A 102 -6.94 0.52 -11.59
C VAL A 102 -6.66 0.08 -13.02
N LYS A 103 -7.29 0.75 -13.99
CA LYS A 103 -7.10 0.44 -15.41
C LYS A 103 -5.74 1.01 -15.85
N PRO A 104 -4.87 0.23 -16.48
CA PRO A 104 -3.59 0.75 -16.98
C PRO A 104 -3.84 1.85 -18.02
N GLN A 105 -2.95 2.85 -18.06
CA GLN A 105 -3.02 4.00 -18.97
C GLN A 105 -4.31 4.84 -18.81
N SER A 106 -4.95 4.77 -17.65
CA SER A 106 -6.11 5.60 -17.32
C SER A 106 -5.70 6.84 -16.53
N HIS A 107 -6.61 7.81 -16.38
CA HIS A 107 -6.34 9.02 -15.60
C HIS A 107 -5.89 8.70 -14.17
N GLY A 108 -6.57 7.76 -13.49
CA GLY A 108 -6.18 7.33 -12.15
C GLY A 108 -4.80 6.66 -12.08
N ASP A 109 -4.40 5.92 -13.11
CA ASP A 109 -3.07 5.29 -13.21
C ASP A 109 -1.98 6.34 -13.39
N LEU A 110 -2.22 7.34 -14.25
CA LEU A 110 -1.31 8.48 -14.47
C LEU A 110 -1.13 9.33 -13.20
N LEU A 111 -2.18 9.44 -12.37
CA LEU A 111 -2.12 10.09 -11.06
C LEU A 111 -1.41 9.25 -9.99
N GLY A 112 -1.10 7.99 -10.28
CA GLY A 112 -0.43 7.08 -9.34
C GLY A 112 -1.34 6.47 -8.28
N ILE A 113 -2.66 6.46 -8.50
CA ILE A 113 -3.61 5.77 -7.62
C ILE A 113 -3.36 4.27 -7.69
N LYS A 114 -3.29 3.61 -6.53
CA LYS A 114 -3.01 2.17 -6.45
C LYS A 114 -4.15 1.39 -5.82
N LYS A 115 -4.21 0.09 -6.15
CA LYS A 115 -5.07 -0.90 -5.49
C LYS A 115 -4.78 -0.95 -3.99
N GLY A 116 -5.81 -1.09 -3.19
CA GLY A 116 -5.73 -1.14 -1.72
C GLY A 116 -5.84 0.22 -1.04
N TRP A 117 -5.83 1.32 -1.78
CA TRP A 117 -6.05 2.65 -1.23
C TRP A 117 -7.51 2.85 -0.83
N ARG A 118 -7.75 3.59 0.25
CA ARG A 118 -9.09 3.82 0.80
C ARG A 118 -9.51 5.26 0.58
N ILE A 119 -10.72 5.51 0.11
CA ILE A 119 -11.21 6.88 -0.08
C ILE A 119 -11.52 7.47 1.31
N LYS A 120 -10.87 8.59 1.64
CA LYS A 120 -11.06 9.28 2.91
C LYS A 120 -11.95 10.50 2.77
N SER A 121 -11.61 11.41 1.87
CA SER A 121 -12.42 12.61 1.58
C SER A 121 -12.51 12.87 0.09
N ILE A 122 -13.58 13.56 -0.31
CA ILE A 122 -13.82 14.02 -1.67
C ILE A 122 -14.14 15.51 -1.57
N GLU A 123 -13.36 16.33 -2.24
CA GLU A 123 -13.35 17.79 -2.09
C GLU A 123 -13.19 18.19 -0.62
N ASP A 124 -14.12 18.98 -0.10
CA ASP A 124 -14.13 19.50 1.27
C ASP A 124 -14.97 18.61 2.22
N GLU A 125 -15.33 17.41 1.77
CA GLU A 125 -16.24 16.51 2.48
C GLU A 125 -15.56 15.19 2.87
N ASP A 126 -15.48 14.93 4.18
CA ASP A 126 -15.02 13.63 4.71
C ASP A 126 -16.08 12.54 4.48
N MET A 127 -15.64 11.38 4.00
CA MET A 127 -16.50 10.23 3.70
C MET A 127 -16.50 9.18 4.82
N THR A 128 -15.70 9.39 5.87
CA THR A 128 -15.66 8.51 7.03
C THR A 128 -17.02 8.43 7.72
N GLY A 129 -17.52 7.22 7.95
CA GLY A 129 -18.79 7.00 8.65
C GLY A 129 -20.06 7.23 7.81
N LYS A 130 -19.94 7.56 6.52
CA LYS A 130 -21.09 7.72 5.62
C LYS A 130 -21.56 6.40 5.01
N SER A 131 -22.80 6.35 4.55
CA SER A 131 -23.33 5.17 3.86
C SER A 131 -22.68 5.01 2.49
N THR A 132 -22.50 3.76 2.07
CA THR A 132 -21.92 3.40 0.76
C THR A 132 -22.66 4.07 -0.39
N ASP A 133 -24.00 4.10 -0.32
CA ASP A 133 -24.86 4.72 -1.32
C ASP A 133 -24.66 6.24 -1.41
N TYR A 134 -24.48 6.90 -0.28
CA TYR A 134 -24.20 8.34 -0.23
C TYR A 134 -22.87 8.65 -0.92
N VAL A 135 -21.80 7.95 -0.52
CA VAL A 135 -20.47 8.20 -1.07
C VAL A 135 -20.41 7.87 -2.57
N HIS A 136 -21.06 6.79 -3.01
CA HIS A 136 -21.23 6.50 -4.43
C HIS A 136 -21.94 7.62 -5.18
N GLY A 137 -23.00 8.18 -4.59
CA GLY A 137 -23.73 9.32 -5.13
C GLY A 137 -22.82 10.54 -5.31
N VAL A 138 -22.00 10.84 -4.30
CA VAL A 138 -21.02 11.94 -4.35
C VAL A 138 -19.98 11.70 -5.43
N ILE A 139 -19.33 10.53 -5.46
CA ILE A 139 -18.32 10.20 -6.49
C ILE A 139 -18.92 10.34 -7.89
N ARG A 140 -20.14 9.85 -8.11
CA ARG A 140 -20.80 9.94 -9.42
C ARG A 140 -21.11 11.39 -9.79
N LYS A 141 -21.61 12.18 -8.83
CA LYS A 141 -21.93 13.60 -9.02
C LYS A 141 -20.67 14.39 -9.39
N GLN A 142 -19.57 14.17 -8.66
CA GLN A 142 -18.30 14.85 -8.91
C GLN A 142 -17.61 14.36 -10.17
N ALA A 143 -17.65 13.06 -10.47
CA ALA A 143 -17.17 12.58 -11.75
C ALA A 143 -17.95 13.24 -12.89
N ALA A 144 -19.28 13.39 -12.78
CA ALA A 144 -20.12 13.96 -13.83
C ALA A 144 -19.84 15.44 -14.15
N SER A 145 -19.27 16.21 -13.22
CA SER A 145 -18.89 17.62 -13.46
C SER A 145 -17.61 17.76 -14.29
N LEU A 146 -16.77 16.72 -14.36
CA LEU A 146 -15.52 16.74 -15.11
C LEU A 146 -15.75 16.62 -16.62
N PRO A 147 -14.93 17.25 -17.47
CA PRO A 147 -14.99 17.05 -18.92
C PRO A 147 -14.72 15.59 -19.28
N SER A 148 -15.37 15.12 -20.36
CA SER A 148 -15.03 13.85 -21.00
C SER A 148 -13.99 14.14 -22.08
N VAL A 149 -12.82 13.53 -21.95
CA VAL A 149 -11.79 13.53 -22.99
C VAL A 149 -12.00 12.36 -23.95
#